data_AF-A0A959WQK8-F1
#
_entry.id   AF-A0A959WQK8-F1
#
_cell.length_a   1.000
_cell.length_b   1.000
_cell.length_c   1.000
_cell.angle_alpha   90.00
_cell.angle_beta   90.00
_cell.angle_gamma   90.00
#
_symmetry.space_group_name_H-M   'P 1'
#
loop_
_entity.id
_entity.type
_entity.pdbx_description
1 polymer ?
#
loop_
_entity_poly.entity_id
_entity_poly.type
_entity_poly.pdbx_seq_one_letter_code
_entity_poly.pdbx_strand_id
1 'polypeptide(L)'
;PEPALYPELIAEAVREADRWGDEELQDLGRSLPWGALQFRPEALGTFGGGGVLDPAGTDFAIRFVRATWKYHGISAVLLAEHLTGLPAKLDHVAELAAEGIIGGEQPTAADLQIGSTIRVLMTIDDLEPLLRDHPGERIARRWFPEFPGGVPAGAFPAGWVPAAR
;
A
#
# COMPACT_ATOMS: atom_id res chain seq x y z
N PRO A 1 3.19 24.57 -3.46
CA PRO A 1 2.14 24.53 -2.41
C PRO A 1 2.70 25.16 -1.13
N GLU A 2 1.86 25.80 -0.33
CA GLU A 2 2.21 26.17 1.05
C GLU A 2 1.50 25.22 2.02
N PRO A 3 2.21 24.69 3.04
CA PRO A 3 3.65 24.84 3.29
C PRO A 3 4.51 24.08 2.26
N ALA A 4 5.81 24.40 2.22
CA ALA A 4 6.74 23.78 1.28
C ALA A 4 6.90 22.28 1.56
N LEU A 5 6.65 21.44 0.54
CA LEU A 5 6.82 19.99 0.62
C LEU A 5 8.28 19.54 0.80
N TYR A 6 9.23 20.45 0.56
CA TYR A 6 10.66 20.25 0.76
C TYR A 6 11.18 21.34 1.72
N PRO A 7 11.02 21.16 3.05
CA PRO A 7 11.52 22.14 4.02
C PRO A 7 13.03 22.31 3.92
N GLU A 8 13.53 23.54 3.90
CA GLU A 8 14.94 23.85 3.56
C GLU A 8 15.96 23.07 4.39
N LEU A 9 15.70 22.88 5.69
CA LEU A 9 16.61 22.19 6.61
C LEU A 9 16.79 20.68 6.33
N ILE A 10 15.79 20.04 5.72
CA ILE A 10 15.77 18.59 5.46
C ILE A 10 15.47 18.27 3.99
N ALA A 11 15.55 19.25 3.10
CA ALA A 11 15.04 19.14 1.73
C ALA A 11 15.67 17.98 0.95
N GLU A 12 16.97 17.71 1.16
CA GLU A 12 17.65 16.61 0.47
C GLU A 12 17.25 15.24 1.01
N ALA A 13 17.17 15.09 2.34
CA ALA A 13 16.69 13.87 2.96
C ALA A 13 15.24 13.53 2.53
N VAL A 14 14.39 14.56 2.41
CA VAL A 14 13.03 14.39 1.87
C VAL A 14 13.04 13.95 0.40
N ARG A 15 13.93 14.49 -0.45
CA ARG A 15 14.05 14.05 -1.86
C ARG A 15 14.54 12.61 -1.96
N GLU A 16 15.48 12.22 -1.11
CA GLU A 16 15.97 10.84 -1.05
C GLU A 16 14.86 9.88 -0.63
N ALA A 17 14.11 10.22 0.42
CA ALA A 17 12.98 9.42 0.88
C ALA A 17 11.83 9.35 -0.14
N ASP A 18 11.52 10.47 -0.82
CA ASP A 18 10.52 10.53 -1.89
C ASP A 18 10.90 9.63 -3.07
N ARG A 19 12.16 9.74 -3.54
CA ARG A 19 12.70 8.88 -4.59
C ARG A 19 12.69 7.41 -4.18
N TRP A 20 13.11 7.09 -2.97
CA TRP A 20 13.03 5.72 -2.46
C TRP A 20 11.58 5.22 -2.45
N GLY A 21 10.63 6.05 -2.02
CA GLY A 21 9.21 5.72 -2.06
C GLY A 21 8.73 5.38 -3.47
N ASP A 22 9.17 6.11 -4.49
CA ASP A 22 8.90 5.84 -5.90
C ASP A 22 9.53 4.55 -6.41
N GLU A 23 10.83 4.36 -6.16
CA GLU A 23 11.61 3.24 -6.71
C GLU A 23 11.35 1.91 -6.00
N GLU A 24 11.11 1.93 -4.69
CA GLU A 24 11.12 0.72 -3.86
C GLU A 24 9.76 0.34 -3.28
N LEU A 25 8.85 1.30 -3.10
CA LEU A 25 7.60 1.08 -2.36
C LEU A 25 6.36 1.19 -3.26
N GLN A 26 6.31 2.18 -4.17
CA GLN A 26 5.10 2.53 -4.94
C GLN A 26 4.52 1.34 -5.72
N ASP A 27 5.38 0.49 -6.29
CA ASP A 27 4.97 -0.69 -7.05
C ASP A 27 4.23 -1.74 -6.21
N LEU A 28 4.46 -1.80 -4.90
CA LEU A 28 3.69 -2.65 -3.99
C LEU A 28 2.24 -2.17 -3.89
N GLY A 29 2.04 -0.84 -3.90
CA GLY A 29 0.70 -0.23 -3.92
C GLY A 29 -0.10 -0.56 -5.17
N ARG A 30 0.55 -0.96 -6.27
CA ARG A 30 -0.14 -1.47 -7.48
C ARG A 30 -0.32 -2.98 -7.43
N SER A 31 0.75 -3.70 -7.20
CA SER A 31 0.78 -5.16 -7.33
C SER A 31 -0.02 -5.87 -6.24
N LEU A 32 0.10 -5.48 -4.97
CA LEU A 32 -0.53 -6.19 -3.86
C LEU A 32 -2.06 -6.08 -3.85
N PRO A 33 -2.70 -4.92 -4.10
CA PRO A 33 -4.17 -4.86 -4.16
C PRO A 33 -4.75 -5.68 -5.32
N TRP A 34 -4.16 -5.57 -6.52
CA TRP A 34 -4.55 -6.44 -7.64
C TRP A 34 -4.26 -7.91 -7.34
N GLY A 35 -3.19 -8.17 -6.60
CA GLY A 35 -2.83 -9.47 -6.06
C GLY A 35 -3.93 -10.06 -5.19
N ALA A 36 -4.39 -9.30 -4.20
CA ALA A 36 -5.45 -9.71 -3.29
C ALA A 36 -6.80 -9.89 -4.02
N LEU A 37 -7.13 -9.00 -4.96
CA LEU A 37 -8.35 -9.07 -5.78
C LEU A 37 -8.38 -10.28 -6.73
N GLN A 38 -7.24 -10.89 -7.06
CA GLN A 38 -7.22 -12.14 -7.82
C GLN A 38 -7.85 -13.30 -7.04
N PHE A 39 -7.66 -13.29 -5.72
CA PHE A 39 -8.17 -14.32 -4.82
C PHE A 39 -9.51 -13.95 -4.20
N ARG A 40 -9.83 -12.65 -4.13
CA ARG A 40 -11.09 -12.09 -3.63
C ARG A 40 -11.72 -11.13 -4.66
N PRO A 41 -12.07 -11.61 -5.86
CA PRO A 41 -12.58 -10.75 -6.94
C PRO A 41 -13.88 -10.03 -6.60
N GLU A 42 -14.71 -10.60 -5.72
CA GLU A 42 -15.94 -9.99 -5.24
C GLU A 42 -15.69 -8.67 -4.49
N ALA A 43 -14.51 -8.49 -3.90
CA ALA A 43 -14.15 -7.29 -3.16
C ALA A 43 -13.92 -6.06 -4.06
N LEU A 44 -13.81 -6.23 -5.38
CA LEU A 44 -13.59 -5.13 -6.34
C LEU A 44 -14.67 -4.04 -6.22
N GLY A 45 -15.91 -4.39 -5.89
CA GLY A 45 -17.01 -3.44 -5.72
C GLY A 45 -16.78 -2.42 -4.60
N THR A 46 -15.99 -2.77 -3.59
CA THR A 46 -15.68 -1.89 -2.45
C THR A 46 -14.81 -0.70 -2.84
N PHE A 47 -13.95 -0.85 -3.86
CA PHE A 47 -13.08 0.22 -4.36
C PHE A 47 -13.87 1.28 -5.14
N GLY A 48 -15.06 0.94 -5.62
CA GLY A 48 -16.01 1.89 -6.22
C GLY A 48 -16.92 2.60 -5.21
N GLY A 49 -16.70 2.42 -3.90
CA GLY A 49 -17.57 2.93 -2.83
C GLY A 49 -18.83 2.11 -2.60
N GLY A 50 -18.95 0.94 -3.24
CA GLY A 50 -20.05 0.00 -3.04
C GLY A 50 -19.73 -1.08 -2.00
N GLY A 51 -20.57 -2.11 -1.94
CA GLY A 51 -20.30 -3.35 -1.20
C GLY A 51 -19.53 -4.36 -2.06
N VAL A 52 -19.43 -5.59 -1.54
CA VAL A 52 -18.97 -6.73 -2.36
C VAL A 52 -19.91 -6.93 -3.55
N LEU A 53 -19.34 -7.38 -4.67
CA LEU A 53 -20.08 -7.65 -5.89
C LEU A 53 -21.02 -8.85 -5.70
N ASP A 54 -22.13 -8.84 -6.43
CA ASP A 54 -22.98 -10.01 -6.58
C ASP A 54 -22.28 -11.08 -7.46
N PRO A 55 -22.87 -12.27 -7.66
CA PRO A 55 -22.24 -13.32 -8.46
C PRO A 55 -21.95 -12.91 -9.91
N ALA A 56 -22.80 -12.09 -10.53
CA ALA A 56 -22.61 -11.65 -11.91
C ALA A 56 -21.45 -10.64 -12.02
N GLY A 57 -21.39 -9.68 -11.10
CA GLY A 57 -20.26 -8.76 -10.97
C GLY A 57 -18.96 -9.48 -10.65
N THR A 58 -19.02 -10.54 -9.84
CA THR A 58 -17.85 -11.36 -9.50
C THR A 58 -17.29 -12.12 -10.72
N ASP A 59 -18.14 -12.67 -11.60
CA ASP A 59 -17.67 -13.29 -12.86
C ASP A 59 -16.96 -12.28 -13.77
N PHE A 60 -17.49 -11.06 -13.86
CA PHE A 60 -16.82 -9.95 -14.54
C PHE A 60 -15.47 -9.63 -13.88
N ALA A 61 -15.44 -9.46 -12.56
CA ALA A 61 -14.25 -9.11 -11.81
C ALA A 61 -13.12 -10.15 -11.98
N ILE A 62 -13.45 -11.46 -12.00
CA ILE A 62 -12.47 -12.53 -12.26
C ILE A 62 -11.74 -12.30 -13.59
N ARG A 63 -12.48 -11.98 -14.66
CA ARG A 63 -11.89 -11.77 -15.98
C ARG A 63 -11.13 -10.46 -16.06
N PHE A 64 -11.69 -9.41 -15.46
CA PHE A 64 -11.10 -8.08 -15.40
C PHE A 64 -9.76 -8.11 -14.66
N VAL A 65 -9.70 -8.66 -13.45
CA VAL A 65 -8.47 -8.74 -12.65
C VAL A 65 -7.39 -9.57 -13.36
N ARG A 66 -7.75 -10.67 -14.03
CA ARG A 66 -6.78 -11.44 -14.85
C ARG A 66 -6.20 -10.62 -16.00
N ALA A 67 -7.02 -9.81 -16.66
CA ALA A 67 -6.55 -8.91 -17.71
C ALA A 67 -5.64 -7.82 -17.13
N THR A 68 -5.99 -7.28 -15.97
CA THR A 68 -5.19 -6.29 -15.22
C THR A 68 -3.84 -6.84 -14.80
N TRP A 69 -3.77 -8.09 -14.32
CA TRP A 69 -2.51 -8.77 -14.03
C TRP A 69 -1.61 -8.86 -15.27
N LYS A 70 -2.19 -9.26 -16.42
CA LYS A 70 -1.45 -9.31 -17.68
C LYS A 70 -0.95 -7.94 -18.12
N TYR A 71 -1.79 -6.90 -17.99
CA TYR A 71 -1.44 -5.53 -18.38
C TYR A 71 -0.30 -4.95 -17.53
N HIS A 72 -0.31 -5.23 -16.21
CA HIS A 72 0.72 -4.75 -15.28
C HIS A 72 1.89 -5.72 -15.09
N GLY A 73 1.92 -6.86 -15.79
CA GLY A 73 2.97 -7.86 -15.61
C GLY A 73 3.00 -8.52 -14.23
N ILE A 74 1.86 -8.57 -13.51
CA ILE A 74 1.78 -9.17 -12.19
C ILE A 74 1.82 -10.69 -12.31
N SER A 75 2.64 -11.33 -11.48
CA SER A 75 2.76 -12.78 -11.38
C SER A 75 2.74 -13.23 -9.92
N ALA A 76 2.47 -14.52 -9.70
CA ALA A 76 2.57 -15.14 -8.39
C ALA A 76 3.97 -14.98 -7.76
N VAL A 77 5.03 -15.06 -8.59
CA VAL A 77 6.42 -14.89 -8.13
C VAL A 77 6.63 -13.46 -7.64
N LEU A 78 6.23 -12.46 -8.44
CA LEU A 78 6.34 -11.05 -8.07
C LEU A 78 5.58 -10.75 -6.76
N LEU A 79 4.36 -11.27 -6.61
CA LEU A 79 3.59 -11.10 -5.38
C LEU A 79 4.28 -11.72 -4.17
N ALA A 80 4.83 -12.92 -4.30
CA ALA A 80 5.55 -13.58 -3.22
C ALA A 80 6.82 -12.80 -2.83
N GLU A 81 7.57 -12.28 -3.81
CA GLU A 81 8.75 -11.43 -3.60
C GLU A 81 8.38 -10.12 -2.88
N HIS A 82 7.32 -9.44 -3.35
CA HIS A 82 6.83 -8.22 -2.73
C HIS A 82 6.35 -8.43 -1.29
N LEU A 83 5.58 -9.50 -1.03
CA LEU A 83 5.13 -9.84 0.31
C LEU A 83 6.30 -10.17 1.23
N THR A 84 7.28 -10.93 0.74
CA THR A 84 8.48 -11.30 1.51
C THR A 84 9.36 -10.09 1.82
N GLY A 85 9.48 -9.15 0.87
CA GLY A 85 10.28 -7.94 1.02
C GLY A 85 9.61 -6.82 1.82
N LEU A 86 8.27 -6.85 1.96
CA LEU A 86 7.51 -5.79 2.61
C LEU A 86 8.00 -5.45 4.03
N PRO A 87 8.30 -6.40 4.93
CA PRO A 87 8.76 -6.07 6.28
C PRO A 87 10.01 -5.16 6.29
N ALA A 88 11.01 -5.43 5.46
CA ALA A 88 12.21 -4.60 5.39
C ALA A 88 11.93 -3.17 4.90
N LYS A 89 10.93 -3.01 4.01
CA LYS A 89 10.49 -1.68 3.55
C LYS A 89 9.73 -0.95 4.64
N LEU A 90 8.94 -1.65 5.45
CA LEU A 90 8.27 -1.08 6.62
C LEU A 90 9.29 -0.65 7.68
N ASP A 91 10.31 -1.48 7.95
CA ASP A 91 11.43 -1.12 8.84
C ASP A 91 12.07 0.21 8.40
N HIS A 92 12.34 0.37 7.10
CA HIS A 92 12.87 1.63 6.57
C HIS A 92 11.90 2.81 6.71
N VAL A 93 10.60 2.62 6.51
CA VAL A 93 9.59 3.66 6.79
C VAL A 93 9.60 4.07 8.27
N ALA A 94 9.81 3.12 9.19
CA ALA A 94 9.94 3.42 10.61
C ALA A 94 11.22 4.22 10.91
N GLU A 95 12.35 3.91 10.26
CA GLU A 95 13.59 4.67 10.35
C GLU A 95 13.40 6.13 9.90
N LEU A 96 12.83 6.33 8.71
CA LEU A 96 12.53 7.68 8.18
C LEU A 96 11.63 8.49 9.14
N ALA A 97 10.66 7.83 9.77
CA ALA A 97 9.78 8.46 10.74
C ALA A 97 10.51 8.79 12.05
N ALA A 98 11.41 7.91 12.51
CA ALA A 98 12.20 8.13 13.72
C ALA A 98 13.22 9.27 13.55
N GLU A 99 13.76 9.44 12.34
CA GLU A 99 14.66 10.55 11.97
C GLU A 99 13.91 11.87 11.76
N GLY A 100 12.58 11.85 11.75
CA GLY A 100 11.75 13.04 11.54
C GLY A 100 11.73 13.53 10.08
N ILE A 101 12.15 12.68 9.13
CA ILE A 101 12.07 12.97 7.69
C ILE A 101 10.60 12.93 7.22
N ILE A 102 9.83 12.00 7.76
CA ILE A 102 8.38 11.87 7.55
C ILE A 102 7.63 11.87 8.89
N GLY A 103 6.33 12.16 8.86
CA GLY A 103 5.47 12.14 10.05
C GLY A 103 5.55 13.39 10.91
N GLY A 104 6.10 14.49 10.39
CA GLY A 104 6.12 15.79 11.03
C GLY A 104 4.73 16.44 11.17
N GLU A 105 4.71 17.70 11.64
CA GLU A 105 3.46 18.45 11.79
C GLU A 105 2.81 18.82 10.45
N GLN A 106 3.65 19.12 9.45
CA GLN A 106 3.25 19.44 8.09
C GLN A 106 3.71 18.32 7.15
N PRO A 107 2.96 17.99 6.08
CA PRO A 107 3.35 16.94 5.17
C PRO A 107 4.54 17.37 4.31
N THR A 108 5.50 16.47 4.14
CA THR A 108 6.55 16.57 3.11
C THR A 108 6.12 15.86 1.82
N ALA A 109 6.91 15.97 0.75
CA ALA A 109 6.70 15.16 -0.46
C ALA A 109 6.75 13.65 -0.14
N ALA A 110 7.73 13.24 0.68
CA ALA A 110 7.90 11.86 1.11
C ALA A 110 6.72 11.34 1.94
N ASP A 111 6.11 12.17 2.81
CA ASP A 111 4.88 11.81 3.53
C ASP A 111 3.75 11.43 2.58
N LEU A 112 3.57 12.21 1.51
CA LEU A 112 2.50 12.00 0.55
C LEU A 112 2.78 10.79 -0.36
N GLN A 113 4.02 10.63 -0.81
CA GLN A 113 4.44 9.51 -1.64
C GLN A 113 4.32 8.17 -0.88
N ILE A 114 5.02 8.05 0.25
CA ILE A 114 5.05 6.83 1.06
C ILE A 114 3.67 6.59 1.68
N GLY A 115 3.07 7.62 2.28
CA GLY A 115 1.79 7.52 2.97
C GLY A 115 0.65 7.09 2.06
N SER A 116 0.62 7.54 0.80
CA SER A 116 -0.42 7.11 -0.15
C SER A 116 -0.32 5.62 -0.47
N THR A 117 0.90 5.10 -0.63
CA THR A 117 1.11 3.68 -0.91
C THR A 117 0.77 2.83 0.31
N ILE A 118 1.23 3.21 1.50
CA ILE A 118 0.83 2.53 2.75
C ILE A 118 -0.70 2.56 2.90
N ARG A 119 -1.36 3.68 2.58
CA ARG A 119 -2.81 3.77 2.67
C ARG A 119 -3.54 2.77 1.77
N VAL A 120 -3.01 2.54 0.57
CA VAL A 120 -3.52 1.52 -0.35
C VAL A 120 -3.29 0.12 0.21
N LEU A 121 -2.11 -0.17 0.75
CA LEU A 121 -1.81 -1.48 1.38
C LEU A 121 -2.75 -1.78 2.55
N MET A 122 -3.14 -0.76 3.32
CA MET A 122 -4.10 -0.89 4.41
C MET A 122 -5.53 -1.27 3.95
N THR A 123 -5.81 -1.29 2.65
CA THR A 123 -7.08 -1.85 2.14
C THR A 123 -7.08 -3.38 2.11
N ILE A 124 -5.96 -4.02 2.41
CA ILE A 124 -5.81 -5.48 2.38
C ILE A 124 -5.67 -5.96 3.83
N ASP A 125 -6.72 -6.59 4.36
CA ASP A 125 -6.76 -7.01 5.76
C ASP A 125 -5.68 -8.04 6.10
N ASP A 126 -5.19 -8.81 5.12
CA ASP A 126 -4.07 -9.74 5.33
C ASP A 126 -2.75 -9.03 5.72
N LEU A 127 -2.58 -7.75 5.36
CA LEU A 127 -1.40 -6.96 5.71
C LEU A 127 -1.53 -6.22 7.04
N GLU A 128 -2.72 -6.24 7.64
CA GLU A 128 -3.00 -5.56 8.90
C GLU A 128 -2.07 -5.99 10.05
N PRO A 129 -1.66 -7.28 10.19
CA PRO A 129 -0.67 -7.68 11.20
C PRO A 129 0.70 -7.00 11.06
N LEU A 130 1.11 -6.60 9.86
CA LEU A 130 2.38 -5.92 9.60
C LEU A 130 2.28 -4.40 9.79
N LEU A 131 1.07 -3.84 9.64
CA LEU A 131 0.85 -2.40 9.60
C LEU A 131 0.28 -1.84 10.91
N ARG A 132 -0.43 -2.65 11.70
CA ARG A 132 -1.04 -2.20 12.95
C ARG A 132 0.02 -1.59 13.87
N ASP A 133 -0.27 -0.38 14.36
CA ASP A 133 0.59 0.41 15.25
C ASP A 133 1.91 0.90 14.61
N HIS A 134 2.14 0.61 13.33
CA HIS A 134 3.32 1.02 12.59
C HIS A 134 3.32 2.55 12.34
N PRO A 135 4.48 3.25 12.39
CA PRO A 135 4.55 4.67 12.06
C PRO A 135 3.95 5.02 10.70
N GLY A 136 4.20 4.18 9.70
CA GLY A 136 3.60 4.31 8.36
C GLY A 136 2.08 4.30 8.37
N GLU A 137 1.44 3.48 9.23
CA GLU A 137 -0.03 3.46 9.36
C GLU A 137 -0.55 4.81 9.86
N ARG A 138 0.08 5.35 10.91
CA ARG A 138 -0.34 6.65 11.47
C ARG A 138 -0.20 7.78 10.45
N ILE A 139 0.92 7.81 9.72
CA ILE A 139 1.19 8.81 8.67
C ILE A 139 0.17 8.69 7.54
N ALA A 140 -0.08 7.47 7.06
CA ALA A 140 -1.08 7.20 6.03
C ALA A 140 -2.48 7.67 6.44
N ARG A 141 -2.94 7.35 7.66
CA ARG A 141 -4.25 7.79 8.15
C ARG A 141 -4.35 9.30 8.36
N ARG A 142 -3.25 9.96 8.73
CA ARG A 142 -3.23 11.42 8.93
C ARG A 142 -3.48 12.16 7.62
N TRP A 143 -2.79 11.75 6.55
CA TRP A 143 -2.83 12.46 5.27
C TRP A 143 -3.90 11.91 4.31
N PHE A 144 -4.33 10.66 4.51
CA PHE A 144 -5.34 9.99 3.69
C PHE A 144 -6.39 9.30 4.58
N PRO A 145 -7.21 10.08 5.32
CA PRO A 145 -8.14 9.53 6.32
C PRO A 145 -9.21 8.65 5.69
N GLU A 146 -9.76 9.08 4.55
CA GLU A 146 -10.78 8.36 3.81
C GLU A 146 -10.16 7.71 2.58
N PHE A 147 -10.37 6.41 2.42
CA PHE A 147 -9.97 5.67 1.22
C PHE A 147 -10.96 4.51 1.05
N PRO A 148 -11.72 4.48 -0.06
CA PRO A 148 -12.62 3.37 -0.35
C PRO A 148 -11.83 2.12 -0.70
N GLY A 149 -12.47 0.96 -0.60
CA GLY A 149 -11.84 -0.32 -0.83
C GLY A 149 -11.54 -1.08 0.45
N GLY A 150 -11.69 -2.38 0.35
CA GLY A 150 -11.40 -3.33 1.41
C GLY A 150 -11.41 -4.74 0.85
N VAL A 151 -10.29 -5.44 1.00
CA VAL A 151 -10.17 -6.85 0.67
C VAL A 151 -10.07 -7.61 1.99
N PRO A 152 -11.11 -8.37 2.37
CA PRO A 152 -11.13 -9.08 3.63
C PRO A 152 -10.01 -10.12 3.74
N ALA A 153 -9.61 -10.43 4.97
CA ALA A 153 -8.55 -11.39 5.25
C ALA A 153 -8.83 -12.78 4.62
N GLY A 154 -7.77 -13.53 4.38
CA GLY A 154 -7.78 -14.77 3.60
C GLY A 154 -7.76 -14.53 2.09
N ALA A 155 -7.16 -13.43 1.63
CA ALA A 155 -6.96 -13.15 0.22
C ALA A 155 -5.68 -13.82 -0.30
N PHE A 156 -4.54 -13.60 0.36
CA PHE A 156 -3.30 -14.24 -0.06
C PHE A 156 -3.24 -15.72 0.38
N PRO A 157 -2.54 -16.57 -0.38
CA PRO A 157 -2.34 -17.96 0.02
C PRO A 157 -1.68 -18.07 1.40
N ALA A 158 -2.07 -19.09 2.16
CA ALA A 158 -1.51 -19.32 3.49
C ALA A 158 0.02 -19.42 3.46
N GLY A 159 0.69 -18.70 4.37
CA GLY A 159 2.15 -18.67 4.49
C GLY A 159 2.86 -17.70 3.54
N TRP A 160 2.14 -16.95 2.68
CA TRP A 160 2.76 -15.94 1.83
C TRP A 160 3.02 -14.61 2.52
N VAL A 161 2.13 -14.22 3.44
CA VAL A 161 2.32 -13.00 4.24
C VAL A 161 3.28 -13.33 5.38
N PRO A 162 4.43 -12.63 5.50
CA PRO A 162 5.33 -12.83 6.62
C PRO A 162 4.66 -12.49 7.96
N ALA A 163 5.16 -13.10 9.03
CA ALA A 163 4.82 -12.64 10.37
C ALA A 163 5.44 -11.27 10.64
N ALA A 164 4.77 -10.46 11.47
CA ALA A 164 5.39 -9.26 12.05
C ALA A 164 6.65 -9.66 12.83
N ARG A 165 7.66 -8.79 12.79
CA ARG A 165 8.92 -8.97 13.51
C ARG A 165 8.86 -8.35 14.90
#